data_AF-A0A7J3W5R9-F1
#
_entry.id   AF-A0A7J3W5R9-F1
#
_cell.length_a   1.000
_cell.length_b   1.000
_cell.length_c   1.000
_cell.angle_alpha   90.00
_cell.angle_beta   90.00
_cell.angle_gamma   90.00
#
_symmetry.space_group_name_H-M   'P 1'
#
loop_
_entity.id
_entity.type
_entity.pdbx_description
1 polymer ?
#
loop_
_entity_poly.entity_id
_entity_poly.type
_entity_poly.pdbx_seq_one_letter_code
_entity_poly.pdbx_strand_id
1 'polypeptide(L)'
;MFGVSFIPPERKNIPLILTHGSFGNHCQYPLPHLARFLANKGYVTFRFDFRGCGNSDGNEEEYCLSSQMEDLENVIEFANEKEN
;
A
#
# COMPACT_ATOMS: atom_id res chain seq x y z
N MET A 1 0.62 -4.46 -9.24
CA MET A 1 1.32 -4.26 -7.95
C MET A 1 0.85 -5.29 -6.95
N PHE A 2 1.77 -5.83 -6.16
CA PHE A 2 1.46 -6.70 -5.03
C PHE A 2 1.21 -5.86 -3.77
N GLY A 3 0.18 -6.21 -3.01
CA GLY A 3 -0.15 -5.52 -1.77
C GLY A 3 -0.95 -6.37 -0.79
N VAL A 4 -0.98 -5.90 0.46
CA VAL A 4 -1.69 -6.51 1.57
C VAL A 4 -2.63 -5.48 2.18
N SER A 5 -3.87 -5.88 2.41
CA SER A 5 -4.86 -5.06 3.10
C SER A 5 -5.22 -5.63 4.47
N PHE A 6 -5.57 -4.73 5.40
CA PHE A 6 -6.32 -5.10 6.59
C PHE A 6 -7.69 -4.41 6.52
N ILE A 7 -8.74 -5.21 6.56
CA ILE A 7 -10.13 -4.75 6.55
C ILE A 7 -10.73 -5.10 7.91
N PRO A 8 -10.98 -4.11 8.79
CA PRO A 8 -11.64 -4.36 10.06
C PRO A 8 -13.13 -4.68 9.83
N PRO A 9 -13.76 -5.46 10.74
CA PRO A 9 -15.17 -5.83 10.64
C PRO A 9 -16.10 -4.60 10.70
N GLU A 10 -15.77 -3.62 11.54
CA GLU A 10 -16.39 -2.29 11.55
C GLU A 10 -15.41 -1.30 10.92
N ARG A 11 -15.74 -0.82 9.72
CA ARG A 11 -14.86 0.04 8.93
C ARG A 11 -15.29 1.50 8.93
N LYS A 12 -14.32 2.39 9.08
CA LYS A 12 -14.43 3.79 8.68
C LYS A 12 -14.33 3.88 7.16
N ASN A 13 -15.03 4.84 6.56
CA ASN A 13 -14.99 5.11 5.11
C ASN A 13 -13.78 5.98 4.74
N ILE A 14 -12.62 5.70 5.34
CA ILE A 14 -11.37 6.40 5.03
C ILE A 14 -10.29 5.33 4.90
N PRO A 15 -9.89 4.97 3.67
CA PRO A 15 -8.83 4.01 3.45
C PRO A 15 -7.48 4.69 3.63
N LEU A 16 -6.54 4.00 4.28
CA LEU A 16 -5.19 4.50 4.50
C LEU A 16 -4.19 3.68 3.68
N ILE A 17 -3.49 4.34 2.76
CA ILE A 17 -2.44 3.73 1.97
C ILE A 17 -1.10 4.03 2.64
N LEU A 18 -0.31 2.99 2.92
CA LEU A 18 0.99 3.09 3.56
C LEU A 18 2.07 2.59 2.58
N THR A 19 3.02 3.46 2.27
CA THR A 19 4.11 3.20 1.32
C THR A 19 5.42 2.95 2.04
N HIS A 20 6.29 2.15 1.43
CA HIS A 20 7.66 1.98 1.90
C HIS A 20 8.56 3.13 1.41
N GLY A 21 9.70 3.28 2.08
CA GLY A 21 10.75 4.20 1.63
C GLY A 21 11.56 3.62 0.46
N SER A 22 12.59 4.35 0.05
CA SER A 22 13.45 3.96 -1.07
C SER A 22 14.01 2.55 -0.93
N PHE A 23 13.87 1.74 -1.99
CA PHE A 23 14.35 0.35 -2.07
C PHE A 23 13.79 -0.59 -0.97
N GLY A 24 12.63 -0.23 -0.43
CA GLY A 24 11.92 -0.99 0.60
C GLY A 24 10.92 -2.02 0.04
N ASN A 25 10.04 -2.48 0.92
CA ASN A 25 8.86 -3.27 0.58
C ASN A 25 7.76 -3.13 1.66
N HIS A 26 6.58 -3.66 1.39
CA HIS A 26 5.37 -3.62 2.22
C HIS A 26 5.50 -4.29 3.60
N CYS A 27 6.57 -5.07 3.81
CA CYS A 27 6.91 -5.71 5.09
C CYS A 27 7.95 -4.91 5.90
N GLN A 28 8.52 -3.84 5.37
CA GLN A 28 9.55 -3.06 6.06
C GLN A 28 9.02 -2.43 7.36
N TYR A 29 9.81 -2.46 8.43
CA TYR A 29 9.46 -1.76 9.66
C TYR A 29 9.33 -0.25 9.40
N PRO A 30 8.25 0.42 9.86
CA PRO A 30 7.20 -0.05 10.79
C PRO A 30 5.87 -0.47 10.13
N LEU A 31 5.82 -0.63 8.80
CA LEU A 31 4.59 -0.77 8.01
C LEU A 31 3.63 -1.88 8.47
N PRO A 32 4.08 -3.13 8.72
CA PRO A 32 3.27 -4.20 9.32
C PRO A 32 2.53 -3.77 10.59
N HIS A 33 3.26 -3.17 11.52
CA HIS A 33 2.78 -2.81 12.84
C HIS A 33 1.83 -1.62 12.78
N LEU A 34 2.18 -0.60 11.99
CA LEU A 34 1.35 0.60 11.82
C LEU A 34 -0.01 0.25 11.22
N ALA A 35 -0.06 -0.56 10.17
CA ALA A 35 -1.34 -0.89 9.55
C ALA A 35 -2.22 -1.75 10.45
N ARG A 36 -1.65 -2.71 11.19
CA ARG A 36 -2.42 -3.47 12.18
C ARG A 36 -2.95 -2.57 13.30
N PHE A 37 -2.14 -1.63 13.77
CA PHE A 37 -2.57 -0.65 14.77
C PHE A 37 -3.74 0.20 14.27
N LEU A 38 -3.66 0.72 13.04
CA LEU A 38 -4.72 1.52 12.41
C LEU A 38 -5.97 0.70 12.11
N ALA A 39 -5.81 -0.55 11.67
CA ALA A 39 -6.92 -1.48 11.46
C ALA A 39 -7.69 -1.76 12.75
N ASN A 40 -6.99 -1.96 13.87
CA ASN A 40 -7.62 -2.08 15.19
C ASN A 40 -8.36 -0.80 15.64
N LYS A 41 -8.15 0.33 14.97
CA LYS A 41 -8.88 1.59 15.18
C LYS A 41 -10.02 1.81 14.16
N GLY A 42 -10.33 0.79 13.35
CA GLY A 42 -11.42 0.79 12.39
C GLY A 42 -11.04 1.34 11.00
N TYR A 43 -9.76 1.63 10.72
CA TYR A 43 -9.35 2.06 9.38
C TYR A 43 -9.07 0.87 8.46
N VAL A 44 -9.57 0.90 7.23
CA VAL A 44 -9.04 0.02 6.19
C VAL A 44 -7.62 0.48 5.88
N THR A 45 -6.68 -0.45 5.81
CA THR A 45 -5.29 -0.11 5.45
C THR A 45 -4.84 -0.93 4.26
N PHE A 46 -4.08 -0.29 3.37
CA PHE A 46 -3.45 -0.91 2.22
C PHE A 46 -1.95 -0.64 2.29
N ARG A 47 -1.15 -1.68 2.02
CA ARG A 47 0.29 -1.56 1.84
C ARG A 47 0.67 -2.29 0.58
N PHE A 48 1.62 -1.76 -0.17
CA PHE A 48 2.01 -2.36 -1.44
C PHE A 48 3.49 -2.15 -1.70
N ASP A 49 4.02 -2.93 -2.64
CA ASP A 49 5.35 -2.73 -3.19
C ASP A 49 5.24 -1.90 -4.47
N PHE A 50 6.07 -0.86 -4.59
CA PHE A 50 6.26 -0.18 -5.87
C PHE A 50 6.83 -1.15 -6.92
N ARG A 51 6.63 -0.87 -8.21
CA ARG A 51 7.22 -1.68 -9.28
C ARG A 51 8.74 -1.75 -9.13
N GLY A 52 9.33 -2.91 -9.41
CA GLY A 52 10.74 -3.17 -9.18
C GLY A 52 11.15 -3.32 -7.70
N CYS A 53 10.18 -3.39 -6.77
CA CYS A 53 10.42 -3.63 -5.35
C CYS A 53 9.65 -4.85 -4.85
N GLY A 54 10.21 -5.54 -3.85
CA GLY A 54 9.54 -6.61 -3.11
C GLY A 54 8.93 -7.70 -4.01
N ASN A 55 7.62 -7.86 -3.93
CA ASN A 55 6.84 -8.84 -4.68
C ASN A 55 6.10 -8.22 -5.89
N SER A 56 6.27 -6.93 -6.16
CA SER A 56 5.70 -6.30 -7.36
C SER A 56 6.55 -6.59 -8.59
N ASP A 57 5.89 -6.70 -9.74
CA ASP A 57 6.54 -6.85 -11.03
C ASP A 57 7.42 -5.63 -11.39
N GLY A 58 8.21 -5.77 -12.45
CA GLY A 58 9.15 -4.75 -12.93
C GLY A 58 10.57 -4.96 -12.42
N ASN A 59 11.52 -4.24 -13.03
CA ASN A 59 12.94 -4.29 -12.68
C ASN A 59 13.34 -3.09 -11.83
N GLU A 60 14.47 -3.19 -11.12
CA GLU A 60 15.01 -2.08 -10.30
C GLU A 60 15.24 -0.79 -11.11
N GLU A 61 15.57 -0.90 -12.39
CA GLU A 61 15.75 0.26 -13.30
C GLU A 61 14.44 1.02 -13.56
N GLU A 62 13.30 0.35 -13.40
CA GLU A 62 11.97 0.95 -13.53
C GLU A 62 11.52 1.63 -12.24
N TYR A 63 12.25 1.47 -11.13
CA TYR A 63 12.00 2.16 -9.87
C TYR A 63 12.52 3.60 -9.93
N CYS A 64 11.62 4.54 -10.24
CA CYS A 64 11.92 5.96 -10.28
C CYS A 64 10.75 6.76 -9.71
N LEU A 65 10.91 8.08 -9.55
CA LEU A 65 9.88 8.90 -8.91
C LEU A 65 8.58 8.95 -9.74
N SER A 66 8.68 9.02 -11.06
CA SER A 66 7.49 9.04 -11.93
C SER A 66 6.73 7.72 -11.87
N SER A 67 7.42 6.57 -11.90
CA SER A 67 6.75 5.28 -11.79
C SER A 67 6.13 5.05 -10.41
N GLN A 68 6.77 5.54 -9.33
CA GLN A 68 6.17 5.53 -8.00
C GLN A 68 4.88 6.36 -7.93
N MET A 69 4.82 7.51 -8.62
CA MET A 69 3.61 8.32 -8.69
C MET A 69 2.48 7.58 -9.43
N GLU A 70 2.78 7.01 -10.61
CA GLU A 70 1.82 6.20 -11.38
C GLU A 70 1.30 5.01 -10.56
N ASP A 71 2.20 4.28 -9.89
CA ASP A 71 1.85 3.15 -9.05
C ASP A 71 0.93 3.58 -7.89
N LEU A 72 1.25 4.69 -7.23
CA LEU A 72 0.42 5.21 -6.15
C LEU A 72 -0.97 5.64 -6.65
N GLU A 73 -1.06 6.29 -7.81
CA GLU A 73 -2.34 6.65 -8.44
C GLU A 73 -3.20 5.41 -8.71
N ASN A 74 -2.61 4.34 -9.26
CA ASN A 74 -3.30 3.07 -9.50
C ASN A 74 -3.79 2.42 -8.19
N VAL A 75 -3.03 2.50 -7.10
CA VAL A 75 -3.49 1.99 -5.78
C VAL A 75 -4.62 2.84 -5.22
N ILE A 76 -4.57 4.17 -5.40
CA ILE A 76 -5.65 5.07 -4.98
C ILE A 76 -6.95 4.74 -5.72
N GLU A 77 -6.88 4.55 -7.04
CA GLU A 77 -8.04 4.16 -7.84
C GLU A 77 -8.61 2.82 -7.38
N PHE A 78 -7.76 1.81 -7.22
CA PHE A 78 -8.17 0.51 -6.67
C PHE A 78 -8.82 0.62 -5.28
N ALA A 79 -8.26 1.43 -4.39
CA ALA A 79 -8.81 1.62 -3.05
C ALA A 79 -10.20 2.26 -3.09
N ASN A 80 -10.41 3.25 -3.97
CA ASN A 80 -11.70 3.89 -4.16
C ASN A 80 -12.76 2.94 -4.75
N GLU A 81 -12.38 2.08 -5.69
CA GLU A 81 -13.30 1.06 -6.25
C GLU A 81 -13.79 0.06 -5.19
N LYS A 82 -12.95 -0.27 -4.21
CA LYS A 82 -13.28 -1.23 -3.14
C LYS A 82 -14.10 -0.63 -1.99
N GLU A 83 -14.29 0.69 -1.96
CA GLU A 83 -15.19 1.35 -1.00
C GLU A 83 -16.65 1.41 -1.47
N ASN A 84 -16.90 1.23 -2.77
CA ASN A 84 -18.24 1.15 -3.37
C ASN A 84 -18.79 -0.28 -3.33
#